data_AF-A0A7I8ENA6-F1
#
_entry.id   AF-A0A7I8ENA6-F1
#
_cell.length_a   1.000
_cell.length_b   1.000
_cell.length_c   1.000
_cell.angle_alpha   90.00
_cell.angle_beta   90.00
_cell.angle_gamma   90.00
#
_symmetry.space_group_name_H-M   'P 1'
#
loop_
_entity.id
_entity.type
_entity.pdbx_description
1 polymer ?
#
loop_
_entity_poly.entity_id
_entity_poly.type
_entity_poly.pdbx_seq_one_letter_code
_entity_poly.pdbx_strand_id
1 'polypeptide(L)'
;MSTPKGMKCMNHKLASGDRVLIYSNPQQVLFQIRHQTPTEENILDPSFKVAVALTPADALLIASELLTAAVPHLTNTQQEVQLAEEQATPSTNGE
;
A
#
# COMPACT_ATOMS: atom_id res chain seq x y z
N MET A 1 -4.84 18.88 -6.58
CA MET A 1 -5.80 18.81 -5.46
C MET A 1 -5.12 19.45 -4.27
N SER A 2 -5.67 20.57 -3.80
CA SER A 2 -5.23 21.17 -2.54
C SER A 2 -5.71 20.29 -1.39
N THR A 3 -4.82 20.04 -0.44
CA THR A 3 -5.17 19.47 0.86
C THR A 3 -6.33 20.28 1.46
N PRO A 4 -7.39 19.64 2.00
CA PRO A 4 -8.47 20.38 2.66
C PRO A 4 -7.90 21.35 3.70
N LYS A 5 -8.48 22.55 3.78
CA LYS A 5 -7.96 23.63 4.61
C LYS A 5 -7.84 23.18 6.08
N GLY A 6 -6.66 23.38 6.66
CA GLY A 6 -6.39 23.00 8.05
C GLY A 6 -6.16 21.51 8.28
N MET A 7 -6.02 20.71 7.22
CA MET A 7 -5.63 19.30 7.32
C MET A 7 -4.17 19.10 6.92
N LYS A 8 -3.55 18.09 7.53
CA LYS A 8 -2.34 17.45 7.02
C LYS A 8 -2.74 16.42 5.96
N CYS A 9 -1.86 16.15 5.01
CA CYS A 9 -2.05 15.11 4.01
C CYS A 9 -0.81 14.22 3.98
N MET A 10 -1.02 12.91 4.12
CA MET A 10 -0.04 11.89 3.75
C MET A 10 -0.51 11.22 2.47
N ASN A 11 0.39 11.05 1.51
CA ASN A 11 0.06 10.52 0.19
C ASN A 11 1.03 9.39 -0.13
N HIS A 12 0.50 8.16 -0.18
CA HIS A 12 1.23 6.95 -0.48
C HIS A 12 0.92 6.53 -1.91
N LYS A 13 1.94 6.59 -2.79
CA LYS A 13 1.84 6.01 -4.13
C LYS A 13 2.14 4.52 -4.04
N LEU A 14 1.22 3.69 -4.52
CA LEU A 14 1.36 2.24 -4.55
C LEU A 14 2.13 1.78 -5.79
N ALA A 15 2.63 0.54 -5.76
CA ALA A 15 3.28 -0.09 -6.92
C ALA A 15 2.34 -0.22 -8.12
N SER A 16 1.02 -0.37 -7.89
CA SER A 16 0.00 -0.37 -8.95
C SER A 16 -0.15 0.98 -9.66
N GLY A 17 0.46 2.06 -9.15
CA GLY A 17 0.25 3.41 -9.64
C GLY A 17 -0.88 4.15 -8.92
N ASP A 18 -1.74 3.42 -8.20
CA ASP A 18 -2.79 3.97 -7.35
C ASP A 18 -2.22 4.77 -6.18
N ARG A 19 -3.11 5.50 -5.51
CA ARG A 19 -2.73 6.30 -4.35
C ARG A 19 -3.68 6.08 -3.19
N VAL A 20 -3.09 5.95 -2.01
CA VAL A 20 -3.80 6.01 -0.73
C VAL A 20 -3.42 7.32 -0.05
N LEU A 21 -4.42 8.14 0.23
CA LEU A 21 -4.25 9.45 0.86
C LEU A 21 -4.92 9.45 2.22
N ILE A 22 -4.22 9.98 3.22
CA ILE A 22 -4.73 10.15 4.57
C ILE A 22 -4.72 11.65 4.85
N TYR A 23 -5.91 12.22 5.04
CA TYR A 23 -6.05 13.59 5.51
C TYR A 23 -6.40 13.58 6.99
N SER A 24 -5.77 14.42 7.78
CA SER A 24 -6.04 14.45 9.22
C SER A 24 -5.92 15.83 9.83
N ASN A 25 -6.76 16.07 10.83
CA ASN A 25 -6.66 17.18 11.78
C ASN A 25 -7.11 16.68 13.16
N PRO A 26 -7.10 17.51 14.22
CA PRO A 26 -7.54 17.07 15.54
C PRO A 26 -9.02 16.62 15.64
N GLN A 27 -9.85 16.92 14.63
CA GLN A 27 -11.29 16.64 14.65
C GLN A 27 -11.67 15.38 13.88
N GLN A 28 -10.95 15.03 12.81
CA GLN A 28 -11.32 13.92 11.93
C GLN A 28 -10.12 13.38 11.13
N VAL A 29 -10.27 12.13 10.68
CA VAL A 29 -9.38 11.48 9.71
C VAL A 29 -10.20 11.15 8.46
N LEU A 30 -9.69 11.46 7.28
CA LEU A 30 -10.24 11.02 6.01
C LEU A 30 -9.27 10.05 5.35
N PHE A 31 -9.78 8.88 4.98
CA PHE A 31 -9.05 7.88 4.22
C PHE A 31 -9.55 7.86 2.79
N GLN A 32 -8.66 8.10 1.82
CA GLN A 32 -8.99 8.18 0.41
C GLN A 32 -8.20 7.17 -0.41
N ILE A 33 -8.90 6.46 -1.29
CA ILE A 33 -8.32 5.65 -2.36
C ILE A 33 -8.53 6.40 -3.68
N ARG A 34 -7.47 6.46 -4.49
CA ARG A 34 -7.51 7.07 -5.81
C ARG A 34 -6.86 6.12 -6.82
N HIS A 35 -7.68 5.71 -7.77
CA HIS A 35 -7.26 5.02 -8.98
C HIS A 35 -7.26 6.01 -10.15
N GLN A 36 -6.18 6.01 -10.92
CA GLN A 36 -6.06 6.89 -12.08
C GLN A 36 -5.48 6.11 -13.25
N THR A 37 -6.35 5.83 -14.21
CA THR A 37 -6.01 5.23 -15.49
C THR A 37 -5.70 6.35 -16.49
N PRO A 38 -4.54 6.33 -17.16
CA PRO A 38 -4.31 7.20 -18.30
C PRO A 38 -5.36 6.91 -19.37
N THR A 39 -6.12 7.93 -19.75
CA THR A 39 -7.21 7.82 -20.75
C THR A 39 -6.72 7.36 -22.13
N GLU A 40 -5.41 7.42 -22.37
CA GLU A 40 -4.75 6.99 -23.60
C GLU A 40 -4.44 5.49 -23.62
N GLU A 41 -4.35 4.83 -22.46
CA GLU A 41 -3.92 3.44 -22.35
C GLU A 41 -5.10 2.48 -22.19
N ASN A 42 -6.16 2.89 -21.48
CA ASN A 42 -7.33 2.04 -21.28
C ASN A 42 -8.60 2.86 -21.05
N ILE A 43 -9.36 3.09 -22.13
CA ILE A 43 -10.59 3.90 -22.14
C ILE A 43 -11.72 3.26 -21.30
N LEU A 44 -11.71 1.94 -21.15
CA LEU A 44 -12.78 1.20 -20.49
C LEU A 44 -12.57 1.04 -18.99
N ASP A 45 -11.36 1.33 -18.49
CA ASP A 45 -11.03 1.24 -17.08
C ASP A 45 -11.29 2.59 -16.39
N PRO A 46 -12.28 2.67 -15.48
CA PRO A 46 -12.73 3.94 -14.94
C PRO A 46 -11.79 4.45 -13.85
N SER A 47 -11.23 5.64 -14.05
CA SER A 47 -10.60 6.38 -12.96
C SER A 47 -11.61 6.70 -11.87
N PHE A 48 -11.25 6.47 -10.60
CA PHE A 48 -12.11 6.80 -9.48
C PHE A 48 -11.34 7.38 -8.29
N LYS A 49 -12.07 8.11 -7.45
CA LYS A 49 -11.60 8.60 -6.15
C LYS A 49 -12.72 8.42 -5.14
N VAL A 50 -12.41 7.80 -4.01
CA VAL A 50 -13.38 7.58 -2.93
C VAL A 50 -12.71 7.94 -1.63
N ALA A 51 -13.40 8.72 -0.79
CA ALA A 51 -12.93 9.09 0.53
C ALA A 51 -14.00 8.78 1.57
N VAL A 52 -13.57 8.25 2.71
CA VAL A 52 -14.42 7.99 3.87
C VAL A 52 -13.89 8.75 5.07
N ALA A 53 -14.81 9.29 5.87
CA ALA A 53 -14.47 9.84 7.17
C ALA A 53 -14.40 8.71 8.19
N LEU A 54 -13.30 8.64 8.91
CA LEU A 54 -13.05 7.65 9.94
C LEU A 54 -13.12 8.32 11.31
N THR A 55 -13.77 7.65 12.25
CA THR A 55 -13.55 7.97 13.66
C THR A 55 -12.12 7.54 14.06
N PRO A 56 -11.57 8.08 15.17
CA PRO A 56 -10.30 7.60 15.68
C PRO A 56 -10.26 6.09 15.94
N ALA A 57 -11.39 5.50 16.37
CA ALA A 57 -11.50 4.06 16.59
C ALA A 57 -11.43 3.26 15.28
N ASP A 58 -12.15 3.69 14.23
CA ASP A 58 -12.12 3.04 12.91
C ASP A 58 -10.70 3.08 12.32
N ALA A 59 -10.02 4.21 12.44
CA ALA A 59 -8.67 4.39 11.93
C ALA A 59 -7.67 3.44 12.62
N LEU A 60 -7.76 3.29 13.94
CA LEU A 60 -6.91 2.38 14.71
C LEU A 60 -7.20 0.91 14.36
N LEU A 61 -8.48 0.54 14.23
CA LEU A 61 -8.88 -0.81 13.87
C LEU A 61 -8.37 -1.19 12.47
N ILE A 62 -8.60 -0.33 11.48
CA ILE A 62 -8.12 -0.54 10.11
C ILE A 62 -6.59 -0.64 10.08
N ALA A 63 -5.88 0.23 10.80
CA ALA A 63 -4.43 0.18 10.87
C ALA A 63 -3.92 -1.13 11.48
N SER A 64 -4.55 -1.61 12.55
CA SER A 64 -4.21 -2.89 13.18
C SER A 64 -4.45 -4.07 12.23
N GLU A 65 -5.59 -4.10 11.54
CA GLU A 65 -5.91 -5.14 10.57
C GLU A 65 -4.92 -5.16 9.40
N LEU A 66 -4.57 -3.98 8.87
CA LEU A 66 -3.56 -3.87 7.81
C LEU A 66 -2.20 -4.40 8.26
N LEU A 67 -1.78 -4.09 9.48
CA LEU A 67 -0.52 -4.61 10.04
C LEU A 67 -0.56 -6.12 10.20
N THR A 68 -1.63 -6.67 10.80
CA THR A 68 -1.80 -8.12 10.98
C THR A 68 -1.80 -8.85 9.64
N ALA A 69 -2.45 -8.31 8.61
CA ALA A 69 -2.48 -8.89 7.28
C ALA A 69 -1.13 -8.79 6.56
N ALA A 70 -0.40 -7.68 6.71
CA ALA A 70 0.84 -7.44 5.98
C ALA A 70 2.06 -8.15 6.56
N VAL A 71 2.14 -8.30 7.89
CA VAL A 71 3.33 -8.85 8.58
C VAL A 71 3.75 -10.24 8.05
N PRO A 72 2.85 -11.22 7.84
CA PRO A 72 3.24 -12.53 7.30
C PRO A 72 3.89 -12.47 5.91
N HIS A 73 3.52 -11.49 5.09
CA HIS A 73 4.08 -11.30 3.76
C HIS A 73 5.49 -10.70 3.78
N LEU A 74 5.92 -10.11 4.90
CA LEU A 74 7.30 -9.64 5.06
C LEU A 74 8.25 -10.79 5.46
N THR A 75 7.75 -11.81 6.17
CA THR A 75 8.55 -12.96 6.60
C THR A 75 8.74 -14.01 5.50
N ASN A 76 7.77 -14.19 4.59
CA ASN A 76 7.93 -15.11 3.46
C ASN A 76 9.00 -14.64 2.44
N THR A 77 9.17 -13.32 2.27
CA THR A 77 10.21 -12.77 1.39
C THR A 77 11.62 -13.12 1.85
N GLN A 78 11.84 -13.41 3.15
CA GLN A 78 13.13 -13.86 3.66
C GLN A 78 13.37 -15.36 3.42
N GLN A 79 12.32 -16.18 3.39
CA GLN A 79 12.43 -17.62 3.11
C GLN A 79 12.66 -17.91 1.62
N GLU A 80 12.02 -17.16 0.72
CA GLU A 80 12.27 -17.29 -0.73
C GLU A 80 13.70 -16.89 -1.13
N VAL A 81 14.30 -15.92 -0.44
CA VAL A 81 15.71 -15.52 -0.65
C VAL A 81 16.68 -16.59 -0.13
N GLN A 82 16.37 -17.26 0.99
CA GLN A 82 17.19 -18.36 1.51
C GLN A 82 17.12 -19.64 0.65
N LEU A 83 15.94 -19.98 0.11
CA LEU A 83 15.76 -21.12 -0.79
C LEU A 83 16.46 -20.93 -2.16
N ALA A 84 16.63 -19.67 -2.60
CA ALA A 84 17.36 -19.36 -3.83
C ALA A 84 18.88 -19.44 -3.68
N GLU A 85 19.44 -19.13 -2.50
CA GLU A 85 20.89 -19.21 -2.24
C GLU A 85 21.38 -20.66 -2.04
N GLU A 86 20.56 -21.54 -1.49
CA GLU A 86 20.94 -22.95 -1.25
C GLU A 86 20.99 -23.78 -2.55
N GLN A 87 20.33 -23.33 -3.63
CA GLN A 87 20.38 -23.97 -4.96
C GLN A 87 21.53 -23.48 -5.85
N ALA A 88 22.31 -22.49 -5.41
CA ALA A 88 23.36 -21.86 -6.23
C ALA A 88 24.79 -22.35 -5.92
N THR A 89 24.98 -23.41 -5.12
CA THR A 89 26.32 -24.02 -4.94
C THR A 89 26.49 -25.24 -5.86
N PRO A 90 27.27 -25.14 -6.96
CA PRO A 90 27.67 -26.33 -7.69
C PRO A 90 28.67 -27.12 -6.84
N SER A 91 28.34 -28.38 -6.59
CA SER A 91 29.28 -29.38 -6.10
C SER A 91 30.42 -29.54 -7.12
N THR A 92 31.54 -28.86 -6.92
CA THR A 92 32.79 -29.18 -7.62
C THR A 92 33.46 -30.35 -6.89
N ASN A 93 33.04 -31.57 -7.23
CA ASN A 93 33.76 -32.78 -6.88
C ASN A 93 34.69 -33.17 -8.03
N GLY A 94 35.98 -33.23 -7.73
CA GLY A 94 36.96 -34.22 -8.21
C GLY A 94 37.21 -34.36 -9.72
N GLU A 95 38.40 -33.94 -10.15
CA GLU A 95 39.50 -34.83 -10.59
C GLU A 95 40.82 -34.06 -10.66
#